data_AF-A0A941VCV7-F1
#
_entry.id   AF-A0A941VCV7-F1
#
_cell.length_a   1.000
_cell.length_b   1.000
_cell.length_c   1.000
_cell.angle_alpha   90.00
_cell.angle_beta   90.00
_cell.angle_gamma   90.00
#
_symmetry.space_group_name_H-M   'P 1'
#
loop_
_entity.id
_entity.type
_entity.pdbx_description
1 polymer ?
#
loop_
_entity_poly.entity_id
_entity_poly.type
_entity_poly.pdbx_seq_one_letter_code
_entity_poly.pdbx_strand_id
1 'polypeptide(L)'
;PRTIVNDKWYKLRMEMKGENLTFYIDDDLVGSFVDSSIKAPGKIGLWLDNRSFMVDDIVVGDANVKPVLLAVAPGNAWNAEVGAADREVDVSASKSDGSADSYTVSSSDPKVVSVVQNGSKVVLHAVGAGTATVTFTSGANPALRKTIAASIEPAFVLPAGTYGKLKSVPAPGSRGVYADQTLSLAFDAPIALTGKGSVRIFRAVKDQLVDVIKPVNESDAIGPSADKYYRGMAMPMLRVVGNTLVVRPHANKLEYGTKYYVAIAEGTLKDARLGGKAFTGLGKKAGWVFATKAAPARKLSTLTVDDDGHKADFRSVQGALNYAMQNLPKDAPVTIKVKNGLYEEPLYLRGKDNLTIQGESRDKTVIQFENYESLNGGSGAGVAKAGVNAGGGRATFLVEQSDLLTLERMTLKNPHVKVNGINNQAETIYFNGSTQRLVAKDMDFISRQDTLQINGYSWFYNTLVAGDVDFIWGSAKAALFENSEIRTVVDSSDASKGGYLVQARVLAPTDKGYVFLNSRITREAKVPDGLTDLARSAGVPSYFDNVVYVNCKLDKHVDPAGWWTNPTPNPAKASATTGWREFGSTALDGSALELGGRTPAARTMSAAEAAPYQTREQVFSAINWKPQP
;
A
#
# COMPACT_ATOMS: atom_id res chain seq x y z
N PRO A 1 12.62 24.55 -36.24
CA PRO A 1 11.83 23.44 -35.67
C PRO A 1 12.47 22.95 -34.36
N ARG A 2 11.72 23.02 -33.26
CA ARG A 2 12.17 22.53 -31.95
C ARG A 2 12.28 21.00 -31.99
N THR A 3 13.41 20.45 -31.56
CA THR A 3 13.65 19.00 -31.52
C THR A 3 12.87 18.39 -30.36
N ILE A 4 11.92 17.50 -30.69
CA ILE A 4 11.18 16.69 -29.73
C ILE A 4 12.11 15.59 -29.22
N VAL A 5 12.18 15.43 -27.91
CA VAL A 5 12.99 14.40 -27.25
C VAL A 5 12.01 13.40 -26.66
N ASN A 6 12.14 12.12 -27.00
CA ASN A 6 11.33 11.09 -26.34
C ASN A 6 11.55 11.18 -24.82
N ASP A 7 10.51 10.88 -24.05
CA ASP A 7 10.56 10.69 -22.58
C ASP A 7 10.49 11.98 -21.75
N LYS A 8 10.36 13.15 -22.39
CA LYS A 8 10.01 14.40 -21.72
C LYS A 8 8.53 14.72 -21.97
N TRP A 9 7.80 15.01 -20.90
CA TRP A 9 6.44 15.52 -21.04
C TRP A 9 6.50 16.94 -21.57
N TYR A 10 5.96 17.14 -22.77
CA TYR A 10 5.76 18.46 -23.34
C TYR A 10 4.30 18.86 -23.21
N LYS A 11 4.07 20.14 -22.96
CA LYS A 11 2.74 20.74 -23.05
C LYS A 11 2.40 20.90 -24.54
N LEU A 12 1.62 19.98 -25.09
CA LEU A 12 1.05 20.12 -26.42
C LEU A 12 -0.16 21.05 -26.35
N ARG A 13 -0.11 22.15 -27.12
CA ARG A 13 -1.24 23.06 -27.31
C ARG A 13 -1.59 23.08 -28.78
N MET A 14 -2.86 22.81 -29.08
CA MET A 14 -3.41 22.86 -30.42
C MET A 14 -4.42 24.00 -30.48
N GLU A 15 -4.25 24.88 -31.46
CA GLU A 15 -5.15 26.00 -31.70
C GLU A 15 -5.81 25.87 -33.05
N MET A 16 -7.14 25.89 -33.07
CA MET A 16 -7.92 25.97 -34.29
C MET A 16 -8.54 27.37 -34.38
N LYS A 17 -8.15 28.13 -35.40
CA LYS A 17 -8.61 29.51 -35.65
C LYS A 17 -9.01 29.64 -37.11
N GLY A 18 -10.32 29.71 -37.38
CA GLY A 18 -10.82 29.67 -38.76
C GLY A 18 -10.53 28.32 -39.40
N GLU A 19 -9.95 28.35 -40.60
CA GLU A 19 -9.47 27.18 -41.35
C GLU A 19 -8.05 26.75 -40.94
N ASN A 20 -7.39 27.47 -40.02
CA ASN A 20 -6.01 27.20 -39.63
C ASN A 20 -5.93 26.37 -38.35
N LEU A 21 -5.30 25.21 -38.43
CA LEU A 21 -4.95 24.35 -37.31
C LEU A 21 -3.45 24.49 -37.02
N THR A 22 -3.12 24.93 -35.80
CA THR A 22 -1.77 25.31 -35.40
C THR A 22 -1.34 24.55 -34.16
N PHE A 23 -0.10 24.09 -34.13
CA PHE A 23 0.43 23.21 -33.09
C PHE A 23 1.60 23.89 -32.37
N TYR A 24 1.61 23.77 -31.05
CA TYR A 24 2.63 24.30 -30.16
C TYR A 24 3.08 23.23 -29.18
N ILE A 25 4.36 23.24 -28.82
CA ILE A 25 4.95 22.28 -27.89
C ILE A 25 5.77 23.06 -26.87
N ASP A 26 5.41 22.93 -25.59
CA ASP A 26 5.88 23.79 -24.50
C ASP A 26 5.73 25.29 -24.85
N ASP A 27 4.60 25.60 -25.48
CA ASP A 27 4.21 26.93 -25.96
C ASP A 27 5.03 27.51 -27.14
N ASP A 28 6.04 26.78 -27.66
CA ASP A 28 6.74 27.11 -28.90
C ASP A 28 5.97 26.62 -30.13
N LEU A 29 5.80 27.48 -31.14
CA LEU A 29 5.12 27.14 -32.39
C LEU A 29 5.92 26.10 -33.18
N VAL A 30 5.30 24.94 -33.45
CA VAL A 30 5.94 23.86 -34.21
C VAL A 30 5.43 23.71 -35.64
N GLY A 31 4.21 24.16 -35.94
CA GLY A 31 3.69 24.17 -37.31
C GLY A 31 2.23 24.59 -37.42
N SER A 32 1.78 24.95 -38.62
CA SER A 32 0.40 25.32 -38.92
C SER A 32 -0.03 24.74 -40.26
N PHE A 33 -1.28 24.29 -40.35
CA PHE A 33 -1.91 23.70 -41.52
C PHE A 33 -3.25 24.38 -41.80
N VAL A 34 -3.56 24.63 -43.07
CA VAL A 34 -4.80 25.27 -43.51
C VAL A 34 -5.72 24.23 -44.12
N ASP A 35 -6.85 23.96 -43.47
CA ASP A 35 -7.90 23.09 -44.00
C ASP A 35 -9.05 23.94 -44.56
N SER A 36 -8.99 24.21 -45.85
CA SER A 36 -9.96 25.02 -46.59
C SER A 36 -11.32 24.34 -46.79
N SER A 37 -11.50 23.10 -46.31
CA SER A 37 -12.81 22.47 -46.23
C SER A 37 -13.63 22.97 -45.02
N ILE A 38 -13.01 23.65 -44.06
CA ILE A 38 -13.61 24.09 -42.80
C ILE A 38 -14.20 25.50 -42.93
N LYS A 39 -15.43 25.59 -43.42
CA LYS A 39 -16.11 26.86 -43.70
C LYS A 39 -16.38 27.74 -42.46
N ALA A 40 -16.25 27.20 -41.23
CA ALA A 40 -16.27 27.94 -39.97
C ALA A 40 -15.63 27.11 -38.82
N PRO A 41 -14.84 27.71 -37.91
CA PRO A 41 -14.21 26.98 -36.80
C PRO A 41 -15.24 26.53 -35.75
N GLY A 42 -15.20 25.25 -35.36
CA GLY A 42 -15.88 24.78 -34.14
C GLY A 42 -15.17 25.27 -32.89
N LYS A 43 -15.90 25.62 -31.82
CA LYS A 43 -15.33 26.28 -30.62
C LYS A 43 -14.67 25.33 -29.61
N ILE A 44 -14.81 24.01 -29.76
CA ILE A 44 -14.37 22.98 -28.79
C ILE A 44 -14.05 21.68 -29.54
N GLY A 45 -12.95 21.02 -29.17
CA GLY A 45 -12.65 19.65 -29.59
C GLY A 45 -12.21 18.80 -28.38
N LEU A 46 -12.72 17.57 -28.29
CA LEU A 46 -12.39 16.57 -27.28
C LEU A 46 -12.13 15.25 -28.01
N TRP A 47 -11.01 14.59 -27.73
CA TRP A 47 -10.79 13.22 -28.19
C TRP A 47 -9.95 12.44 -27.19
N LEU A 48 -10.12 11.12 -27.22
CA LEU A 48 -9.26 10.16 -26.54
C LEU A 48 -8.76 9.14 -27.54
N ASP A 49 -7.65 8.50 -27.19
CA ASP A 49 -7.24 7.26 -27.82
C ASP A 49 -7.40 6.08 -26.83
N ASN A 50 -8.30 5.16 -27.18
CA ASN A 50 -8.40 3.79 -26.66
C ASN A 50 -8.69 3.54 -25.16
N ARG A 51 -9.40 4.41 -24.42
CA ARG A 51 -9.95 4.10 -23.07
C ARG A 51 -11.28 4.81 -22.76
N SER A 52 -12.07 4.24 -21.86
CA SER A 52 -13.26 4.89 -21.29
C SER A 52 -12.86 5.89 -20.19
N PHE A 53 -13.46 7.07 -20.24
CA PHE A 53 -13.44 8.06 -19.15
C PHE A 53 -14.82 8.65 -19.00
N MET A 54 -15.13 9.12 -17.78
CA MET A 54 -16.29 9.99 -17.56
C MET A 54 -15.77 11.41 -17.47
N VAL A 55 -16.31 12.29 -18.32
CA VAL A 55 -16.21 13.73 -18.15
C VAL A 55 -17.55 14.21 -17.66
N ASP A 56 -17.54 14.96 -16.57
CA ASP A 56 -18.73 15.63 -16.06
C ASP A 56 -18.48 17.14 -16.10
N ASP A 57 -19.53 17.90 -16.37
CA ASP A 57 -19.57 19.37 -16.33
C ASP A 57 -18.52 20.11 -17.20
N ILE A 58 -18.46 19.81 -18.50
CA ILE A 58 -17.58 20.52 -19.46
C ILE A 58 -18.08 21.96 -19.65
N VAL A 59 -17.30 22.93 -19.17
CA VAL A 59 -17.53 24.36 -19.38
C VAL A 59 -16.60 24.89 -20.45
N VAL A 60 -17.15 25.59 -21.44
CA VAL A 60 -16.37 26.20 -22.53
C VAL A 60 -16.61 27.70 -22.54
N GLY A 61 -15.52 28.44 -22.40
CA GLY A 61 -15.51 29.90 -22.33
C GLY A 61 -14.09 30.45 -22.39
N ASP A 62 -13.94 31.73 -22.04
CA ASP A 62 -12.63 32.39 -21.93
C ASP A 62 -11.78 31.71 -20.84
N ALA A 63 -10.56 31.30 -21.16
CA ALA A 63 -9.67 30.61 -20.23
C ALA A 63 -9.24 31.48 -19.03
N ASN A 64 -9.37 32.80 -19.12
CA ASN A 64 -9.17 33.71 -18.00
C ASN A 64 -10.36 33.72 -17.03
N VAL A 65 -11.52 33.25 -17.49
CA VAL A 65 -12.72 33.04 -16.66
C VAL A 65 -12.66 31.61 -16.14
N LYS A 66 -11.99 31.45 -15.00
CA LYS A 66 -11.90 30.16 -14.30
C LYS A 66 -13.30 29.71 -13.85
N PRO A 67 -13.56 28.40 -13.70
CA PRO A 67 -14.75 27.98 -13.00
C PRO A 67 -14.70 28.47 -11.54
N VAL A 68 -15.85 28.82 -11.00
CA VAL A 68 -15.98 29.03 -9.55
C VAL A 68 -15.58 27.72 -8.87
N LEU A 69 -14.67 27.81 -7.91
CA LEU A 69 -14.13 26.66 -7.19
C LEU A 69 -14.73 26.61 -5.79
N LEU A 70 -15.08 25.40 -5.36
CA LEU A 70 -15.40 25.09 -3.97
C LEU A 70 -14.80 23.73 -3.63
N ALA A 71 -13.72 23.74 -2.85
CA ALA A 71 -13.07 22.56 -2.33
C ALA A 71 -13.26 22.47 -0.82
N VAL A 72 -13.54 21.27 -0.33
CA VAL A 72 -13.81 20.96 1.09
C VAL A 72 -12.94 19.76 1.46
N ALA A 73 -12.07 19.92 2.45
CA ALA A 73 -11.14 18.88 2.89
C ALA A 73 -11.05 18.82 4.42
N PRO A 74 -11.25 17.64 5.05
CA PRO A 74 -11.66 16.39 4.44
C PRO A 74 -13.15 16.40 4.05
N GLY A 75 -13.48 15.97 2.84
CA GLY A 75 -14.85 15.95 2.29
C GLY A 75 -15.60 14.62 2.41
N ASN A 76 -15.00 13.60 3.03
CA ASN A 76 -15.61 12.28 3.23
C ASN A 76 -16.68 12.29 4.35
N ALA A 77 -17.54 11.27 4.37
CA ALA A 77 -18.55 11.11 5.42
C ALA A 77 -17.93 11.15 6.84
N TRP A 78 -18.71 11.62 7.81
CA TRP A 78 -18.31 11.73 9.21
C TRP A 78 -19.10 10.78 10.10
N ASN A 79 -18.42 9.79 10.68
CA ASN A 79 -19.01 8.90 11.67
C ASN A 79 -18.40 9.19 13.04
N ALA A 80 -19.23 9.64 13.97
CA ALA A 80 -18.82 10.04 15.31
C ALA A 80 -19.87 9.65 16.36
N GLU A 81 -19.58 9.95 17.61
CA GLU A 81 -20.56 9.89 18.70
C GLU A 81 -20.80 11.30 19.22
N VAL A 82 -21.92 11.51 19.92
CA VAL A 82 -22.19 12.77 20.62
C VAL A 82 -21.03 13.08 21.58
N GLY A 83 -20.50 14.29 21.48
CA GLY A 83 -19.37 14.77 22.30
C GLY A 83 -17.99 14.25 21.86
N ALA A 84 -17.89 13.61 20.69
CA ALA A 84 -16.59 13.31 20.07
C ALA A 84 -15.82 14.60 19.77
N ALA A 85 -14.49 14.47 19.57
CA ALA A 85 -13.65 15.59 19.16
C ALA A 85 -14.18 16.25 17.88
N ASP A 86 -14.10 17.58 17.85
CA ASP A 86 -14.57 18.38 16.74
C ASP A 86 -13.87 18.00 15.43
N ARG A 87 -14.61 18.08 14.33
CA ARG A 87 -14.06 17.89 12.99
C ARG A 87 -13.79 19.25 12.36
N GLU A 88 -12.50 19.56 12.19
CA GLU A 88 -12.06 20.69 11.37
C GLU A 88 -12.14 20.34 9.88
N VAL A 89 -12.66 21.28 9.10
CA VAL A 89 -12.79 21.19 7.65
C VAL A 89 -12.22 22.46 7.03
N ASP A 90 -11.20 22.31 6.21
CA ASP A 90 -10.62 23.37 5.39
C ASP A 90 -11.46 23.57 4.14
N VAL A 91 -11.80 24.82 3.84
CA VAL A 91 -12.59 25.25 2.69
C VAL A 91 -11.78 26.22 1.86
N SER A 92 -11.63 25.91 0.57
CA SER A 92 -11.04 26.80 -0.42
C SER A 92 -12.09 27.16 -1.45
N ALA A 93 -12.43 28.44 -1.56
CA ALA A 93 -13.42 28.94 -2.50
C ALA A 93 -12.84 30.10 -3.31
N SER A 94 -13.01 30.09 -4.64
CA SER A 94 -12.52 31.15 -5.52
C SER A 94 -13.51 31.44 -6.64
N LYS A 95 -13.64 32.72 -6.98
CA LYS A 95 -14.50 33.18 -8.08
C LYS A 95 -13.84 32.90 -9.43
N SER A 96 -14.57 33.17 -10.50
CA SER A 96 -14.09 32.98 -11.85
C SER A 96 -12.92 33.89 -12.25
N ASP A 97 -12.76 35.02 -11.58
CA ASP A 97 -11.60 35.93 -11.75
C ASP A 97 -10.36 35.49 -10.94
N GLY A 98 -10.45 34.37 -10.20
CA GLY A 98 -9.39 33.85 -9.34
C GLY A 98 -9.26 34.55 -7.98
N SER A 99 -10.08 35.56 -7.68
CA SER A 99 -10.16 36.14 -6.34
C SER A 99 -10.87 35.18 -5.36
N ALA A 100 -10.68 35.40 -4.05
CA ALA A 100 -11.37 34.61 -3.04
C ALA A 100 -12.89 34.74 -3.15
N ASP A 101 -13.59 33.60 -3.10
CA ASP A 101 -15.06 33.57 -3.03
C ASP A 101 -15.52 33.50 -1.57
N SER A 102 -16.71 34.02 -1.31
CA SER A 102 -17.40 33.73 -0.05
C SER A 102 -18.09 32.37 -0.16
N TYR A 103 -18.43 31.78 0.98
CA TYR A 103 -19.24 30.57 1.02
C TYR A 103 -20.08 30.56 2.30
N THR A 104 -21.16 29.79 2.26
CA THR A 104 -21.99 29.51 3.44
C THR A 104 -21.93 28.03 3.78
N VAL A 105 -22.10 27.71 5.07
CA VAL A 105 -22.24 26.34 5.55
C VAL A 105 -23.52 26.20 6.38
N SER A 106 -24.25 25.12 6.17
CA SER A 106 -25.46 24.79 6.95
C SER A 106 -25.53 23.30 7.23
N SER A 107 -26.12 22.94 8.38
CA SER A 107 -26.46 21.56 8.70
C SER A 107 -27.95 21.34 8.47
N SER A 108 -28.32 20.21 7.85
CA SER A 108 -29.73 19.82 7.72
C SER A 108 -30.40 19.56 9.08
N ASP A 109 -29.61 19.23 10.10
CA ASP A 109 -30.07 19.10 11.49
C ASP A 109 -29.01 19.64 12.47
N PRO A 110 -29.12 20.93 12.86
CA PRO A 110 -28.22 21.55 13.83
C PRO A 110 -28.24 20.92 15.22
N LYS A 111 -29.25 20.10 15.55
CA LYS A 111 -29.31 19.36 16.82
C LYS A 111 -28.49 18.07 16.77
N VAL A 112 -28.11 17.61 15.58
CA VAL A 112 -27.22 16.46 15.37
C VAL A 112 -25.79 16.94 15.13
N VAL A 113 -25.61 17.83 14.15
CA VAL A 113 -24.33 18.48 13.86
C VAL A 113 -24.50 19.99 13.87
N SER A 114 -23.87 20.67 14.83
CA SER A 114 -23.75 22.12 14.80
C SER A 114 -22.47 22.53 14.05
N VAL A 115 -22.50 23.70 13.42
CA VAL A 115 -21.43 24.18 12.55
C VAL A 115 -20.97 25.57 12.98
N VAL A 116 -19.66 25.77 13.02
CA VAL A 116 -19.04 27.08 13.30
C VAL A 116 -18.09 27.41 12.15
N GLN A 117 -18.37 28.50 11.44
CA GLN A 117 -17.54 28.98 10.34
C GLN A 117 -16.58 30.07 10.82
N ASN A 118 -15.28 29.89 10.57
CA ASN A 118 -14.24 30.87 10.85
C ASN A 118 -13.30 31.00 9.63
N GLY A 119 -13.61 31.95 8.74
CA GLY A 119 -12.84 32.16 7.52
C GLY A 119 -12.84 30.93 6.62
N SER A 120 -11.65 30.39 6.31
CA SER A 120 -11.47 29.17 5.51
C SER A 120 -11.61 27.88 6.33
N LYS A 121 -11.84 27.96 7.64
CA LYS A 121 -12.02 26.79 8.51
C LYS A 121 -13.47 26.69 8.99
N VAL A 122 -14.06 25.50 8.86
CA VAL A 122 -15.34 25.16 9.47
C VAL A 122 -15.13 24.07 10.51
N VAL A 123 -15.69 24.28 11.70
CA VAL A 123 -15.68 23.29 12.78
C VAL A 123 -17.06 22.66 12.88
N LEU A 124 -17.11 21.33 12.83
CA LEU A 124 -18.33 20.54 13.01
C LEU A 124 -18.32 19.91 14.40
N HIS A 125 -19.41 20.10 15.14
CA HIS A 125 -19.58 19.52 16.48
C HIS A 125 -20.66 18.43 16.46
N ALA A 126 -20.37 17.28 17.04
CA ALA A 126 -21.32 16.18 17.20
C ALA A 126 -22.16 16.41 18.47
N VAL A 127 -23.34 17.03 18.33
CA VAL A 127 -24.14 17.53 19.48
C VAL A 127 -25.37 16.69 19.80
N GLY A 128 -25.82 15.83 18.89
CA GLY A 128 -26.93 14.91 19.11
C GLY A 128 -26.89 13.69 18.20
N ALA A 129 -27.53 12.60 18.62
CA ALA A 129 -27.54 11.37 17.84
C ALA A 129 -28.50 11.46 16.66
N GLY A 130 -28.11 10.96 15.50
CA GLY A 130 -28.89 11.00 14.27
C GLY A 130 -28.02 11.15 13.03
N THR A 131 -28.64 11.53 11.92
CA THR A 131 -27.94 11.83 10.66
C THR A 131 -28.15 13.27 10.25
N ALA A 132 -27.10 13.93 9.76
CA ALA A 132 -27.18 15.27 9.20
C ALA A 132 -26.36 15.36 7.92
N THR A 133 -26.75 16.26 7.01
CA THR A 133 -25.95 16.64 5.85
C THR A 133 -25.45 18.07 6.05
N VAL A 134 -24.13 18.24 6.13
CA VAL A 134 -23.50 19.56 6.17
C VAL A 134 -23.25 20.00 4.74
N THR A 135 -23.86 21.10 4.32
CA THR A 135 -23.81 21.62 2.96
C THR A 135 -23.01 22.92 2.91
N PHE A 136 -21.96 22.93 2.11
CA PHE A 136 -21.15 24.09 1.77
C PHE A 136 -21.62 24.61 0.42
N THR A 137 -21.92 25.90 0.32
CA THR A 137 -22.45 26.54 -0.90
C THR A 137 -21.60 27.75 -1.26
N SER A 138 -21.14 27.80 -2.52
CA SER A 138 -20.38 28.95 -3.03
C SER A 138 -21.25 30.21 -3.06
N GLY A 139 -20.63 31.35 -2.75
CA GLY A 139 -21.26 32.66 -2.81
C GLY A 139 -21.44 33.14 -4.26
N ALA A 140 -20.43 32.92 -5.12
CA ALA A 140 -20.48 33.31 -6.52
C ALA A 140 -21.31 32.36 -7.40
N ASN A 141 -21.46 31.09 -7.02
CA ASN A 141 -22.32 30.12 -7.71
C ASN A 141 -23.11 29.25 -6.70
N PRO A 142 -24.35 29.64 -6.33
CA PRO A 142 -25.17 28.87 -5.38
C PRO A 142 -25.58 27.45 -5.80
N ALA A 143 -25.40 27.11 -7.08
CA ALA A 143 -25.59 25.74 -7.59
C ALA A 143 -24.37 24.85 -7.27
N LEU A 144 -23.18 25.43 -7.10
CA LEU A 144 -21.98 24.70 -6.71
C LEU A 144 -22.01 24.42 -5.21
N ARG A 145 -22.28 23.15 -4.87
CA ARG A 145 -22.38 22.68 -3.49
C ARG A 145 -21.46 21.49 -3.24
N LYS A 146 -20.96 21.41 -2.01
CA LYS A 146 -20.25 20.24 -1.48
C LYS A 146 -20.93 19.81 -0.20
N THR A 147 -20.97 18.50 0.05
CA THR A 147 -21.68 17.96 1.21
C THR A 147 -20.81 16.99 1.99
N ILE A 148 -20.94 17.03 3.31
CA ILE A 148 -20.45 15.99 4.22
C ILE A 148 -21.67 15.33 4.84
N ALA A 149 -21.86 14.04 4.55
CA ALA A 149 -22.84 13.23 5.27
C ALA A 149 -22.29 12.89 6.66
N ALA A 150 -23.07 13.12 7.71
CA ALA A 150 -22.71 12.83 9.09
C ALA A 150 -23.68 11.83 9.71
N SER A 151 -23.15 10.81 10.38
CA SER A 151 -23.90 9.88 11.21
C SER A 151 -23.31 9.91 12.63
N ILE A 152 -24.10 10.40 13.57
CA ILE A 152 -23.70 10.62 14.96
C ILE A 152 -24.42 9.60 15.84
N GLU A 153 -23.65 8.73 16.48
CA GLU A 153 -24.15 7.76 17.45
C GLU A 153 -24.39 8.41 18.83
N PRO A 154 -25.22 7.81 19.70
CA PRO A 154 -25.34 8.26 21.09
C PRO A 154 -24.00 8.37 21.79
N ALA A 155 -23.90 9.28 22.77
CA ALA A 155 -22.69 9.42 23.59
C ALA A 155 -22.34 8.08 24.24
N PHE A 156 -21.05 7.71 24.22
CA PHE A 156 -20.60 6.51 24.92
C PHE A 156 -20.94 6.54 26.41
N VAL A 157 -21.66 5.51 26.83
CA VAL A 157 -21.93 5.21 28.23
C VAL A 157 -21.12 3.97 28.61
N LEU A 158 -20.31 4.05 29.67
CA LEU A 158 -19.50 2.93 30.11
C LEU A 158 -20.39 1.76 30.54
N PRO A 159 -20.32 0.59 29.87
CA PRO A 159 -21.24 -0.51 30.19
C PRO A 159 -20.99 -1.12 31.57
N ALA A 160 -22.06 -1.61 32.20
CA ALA A 160 -22.01 -2.23 33.53
C ALA A 160 -22.07 -3.78 33.49
N GLY A 161 -22.19 -4.38 32.30
CA GLY A 161 -22.33 -5.83 32.13
C GLY A 161 -21.18 -6.64 32.75
N THR A 162 -21.51 -7.78 33.35
CA THR A 162 -20.54 -8.71 33.94
C THR A 162 -20.82 -10.16 33.53
N TYR A 163 -19.76 -10.88 33.17
CA TYR A 163 -19.85 -12.16 32.45
C TYR A 163 -19.02 -13.28 33.09
N GLY A 164 -18.63 -13.12 34.37
CA GLY A 164 -17.78 -14.09 35.06
C GLY A 164 -16.34 -14.10 34.52
N LYS A 165 -15.74 -15.28 34.41
CA LYS A 165 -14.34 -15.43 33.96
C LYS A 165 -14.23 -15.22 32.46
N LEU A 166 -13.57 -14.14 32.06
CA LEU A 166 -13.33 -13.81 30.66
C LEU A 166 -12.24 -14.72 30.06
N LYS A 167 -12.48 -15.20 28.84
CA LYS A 167 -11.48 -15.86 27.99
C LYS A 167 -10.86 -14.82 27.07
N SER A 168 -9.87 -14.10 27.58
CA SER A 168 -9.25 -12.98 26.87
C SER A 168 -7.73 -13.07 26.81
N VAL A 169 -7.17 -12.38 25.82
CA VAL A 169 -5.73 -12.11 25.70
C VAL A 169 -5.54 -10.59 25.75
N PRO A 170 -4.76 -10.05 26.69
CA PRO A 170 -4.26 -10.71 27.88
C PRO A 170 -5.41 -11.15 28.80
N ALA A 171 -5.14 -12.13 29.67
CA ALA A 171 -6.11 -12.57 30.67
C ALA A 171 -6.36 -11.45 31.70
N PRO A 172 -7.55 -11.43 32.35
CA PRO A 172 -7.82 -10.49 33.43
C PRO A 172 -6.76 -10.55 34.54
N GLY A 173 -6.21 -9.39 34.90
CA GLY A 173 -5.18 -9.25 35.93
C GLY A 173 -3.74 -9.50 35.46
N SER A 174 -3.51 -9.84 34.20
CA SER A 174 -2.16 -10.07 33.67
C SER A 174 -1.24 -8.86 33.88
N ARG A 175 0.02 -9.16 34.22
CA ARG A 175 1.13 -8.21 34.31
C ARG A 175 2.17 -8.57 33.25
N GLY A 176 3.01 -7.61 32.89
CA GLY A 176 4.05 -7.84 31.90
C GLY A 176 3.53 -7.95 30.46
N VAL A 177 2.32 -7.42 30.21
CA VAL A 177 1.74 -7.38 28.86
C VAL A 177 2.56 -6.45 27.97
N TYR A 178 2.66 -6.74 26.69
CA TYR A 178 3.49 -5.93 25.79
C TYR A 178 2.69 -4.71 25.32
N ALA A 179 3.39 -3.60 25.09
CA ALA A 179 2.78 -2.35 24.67
C ALA A 179 2.23 -2.41 23.21
N ASP A 180 2.75 -3.33 22.42
CA ASP A 180 2.39 -3.59 21.02
C ASP A 180 1.49 -4.82 20.85
N GLN A 181 0.91 -5.33 21.93
CA GLN A 181 0.09 -6.55 21.89
C GLN A 181 -1.32 -6.29 21.34
N THR A 182 -1.81 -7.18 20.48
CA THR A 182 -3.23 -7.27 20.14
C THR A 182 -4.04 -7.83 21.31
N LEU A 183 -5.28 -7.36 21.46
CA LEU A 183 -6.20 -7.84 22.49
C LEU A 183 -7.22 -8.77 21.85
N SER A 184 -7.70 -9.77 22.58
CA SER A 184 -8.78 -10.61 22.11
C SER A 184 -9.73 -11.05 23.21
N LEU A 185 -10.99 -11.29 22.86
CA LEU A 185 -12.03 -11.82 23.74
C LEU A 185 -12.84 -12.87 22.99
N ALA A 186 -12.85 -14.09 23.52
CA ALA A 186 -13.65 -15.18 22.99
C ALA A 186 -15.07 -15.17 23.60
N PHE A 187 -16.06 -15.31 22.72
CA PHE A 187 -17.49 -15.36 23.03
C PHE A 187 -18.02 -16.79 22.99
N ASP A 188 -19.26 -16.99 23.42
CA ASP A 188 -19.84 -18.34 23.56
C ASP A 188 -20.12 -19.01 22.20
N ALA A 189 -20.32 -18.22 21.14
CA ALA A 189 -20.65 -18.65 19.78
C ALA A 189 -20.07 -17.67 18.75
N PRO A 190 -20.04 -18.01 17.44
CA PRO A 190 -19.64 -17.08 16.40
C PRO A 190 -20.35 -15.73 16.51
N ILE A 191 -19.61 -14.65 16.28
CA ILE A 191 -20.09 -13.26 16.44
C ILE A 191 -19.99 -12.50 15.12
N ALA A 192 -20.58 -11.30 15.07
CA ALA A 192 -20.41 -10.36 13.96
C ALA A 192 -20.38 -8.92 14.47
N LEU A 193 -19.59 -8.07 13.82
CA LEU A 193 -19.61 -6.62 14.06
C LEU A 193 -20.90 -6.02 13.48
N THR A 194 -21.48 -5.03 14.15
CA THR A 194 -22.68 -4.31 13.66
C THR A 194 -22.36 -3.11 12.78
N GLY A 195 -21.09 -2.70 12.73
CA GLY A 195 -20.66 -1.43 12.14
C GLY A 195 -20.81 -0.23 13.09
N LYS A 196 -21.34 -0.44 14.30
CA LYS A 196 -21.63 0.61 15.29
C LYS A 196 -20.86 0.42 16.60
N GLY A 197 -20.85 1.43 17.46
CA GLY A 197 -20.19 1.38 18.76
C GLY A 197 -18.67 1.44 18.66
N SER A 198 -17.99 1.06 19.73
CA SER A 198 -16.53 1.10 19.82
C SER A 198 -15.97 0.13 20.84
N VAL A 199 -14.69 -0.21 20.68
CA VAL A 199 -13.83 -0.72 21.75
C VAL A 199 -12.99 0.44 22.26
N ARG A 200 -12.89 0.59 23.57
CA ARG A 200 -12.16 1.67 24.22
C ARG A 200 -11.15 1.12 25.20
N ILE A 201 -10.01 1.79 25.28
CA ILE A 201 -8.96 1.47 26.25
C ILE A 201 -8.79 2.67 27.16
N PHE A 202 -8.77 2.39 28.45
CA PHE A 202 -8.60 3.39 29.49
C PHE A 202 -7.39 3.05 30.33
N ARG A 203 -6.61 4.06 30.73
CA ARG A 203 -5.74 3.90 31.90
C ARG A 203 -6.62 3.71 33.12
N ALA A 204 -6.26 2.75 33.95
CA ALA A 204 -6.98 2.45 35.17
C ALA A 204 -6.89 3.62 36.19
N VAL A 205 -5.83 4.43 36.11
CA VAL A 205 -5.69 5.65 36.90
C VAL A 205 -6.64 6.72 36.35
N LYS A 206 -7.54 7.20 37.20
CA LYS A 206 -8.52 8.28 36.90
C LYS A 206 -9.45 8.00 35.70
N ASP A 207 -9.59 6.75 35.26
CA ASP A 207 -10.45 6.37 34.13
C ASP A 207 -10.16 7.20 32.86
N GLN A 208 -8.88 7.44 32.60
CA GLN A 208 -8.45 8.25 31.46
C GLN A 208 -8.53 7.44 30.16
N LEU A 209 -9.37 7.88 29.24
CA LEU A 209 -9.46 7.33 27.88
C LEU A 209 -8.14 7.53 27.13
N VAL A 210 -7.61 6.45 26.53
CA VAL A 210 -6.40 6.52 25.69
C VAL A 210 -6.62 6.09 24.25
N ASP A 211 -7.62 5.23 24.02
CA ASP A 211 -7.91 4.74 22.68
C ASP A 211 -9.42 4.51 22.45
N VAL A 212 -9.86 4.78 21.22
CA VAL A 212 -11.22 4.53 20.73
C VAL A 212 -11.08 3.86 19.37
N ILE A 213 -11.60 2.66 19.25
CA ILE A 213 -11.45 1.80 18.08
C ILE A 213 -12.84 1.43 17.57
N LYS A 214 -13.16 1.85 16.36
CA LYS A 214 -14.45 1.67 15.72
C LYS A 214 -14.46 0.41 14.83
N PRO A 215 -15.64 -0.17 14.56
CA PRO A 215 -15.74 -1.33 13.67
C PRO A 215 -15.46 -1.04 12.20
N VAL A 216 -15.62 0.21 11.76
CA VAL A 216 -15.56 0.61 10.35
C VAL A 216 -14.90 1.98 10.20
N ASN A 217 -14.36 2.25 9.01
CA ASN A 217 -13.67 3.49 8.66
C ASN A 217 -12.51 3.83 9.60
N GLU A 218 -11.81 2.80 10.08
CA GLU A 218 -10.63 2.95 10.92
C GLU A 218 -9.35 3.17 10.12
N SER A 219 -8.40 3.81 10.79
CA SER A 219 -7.10 4.13 10.22
C SER A 219 -6.05 4.20 11.31
N ASP A 220 -4.82 3.84 10.99
CA ASP A 220 -3.71 3.97 11.92
C ASP A 220 -2.50 4.64 11.25
N ALA A 221 -1.61 5.17 12.07
CA ALA A 221 -0.35 5.77 11.65
C ALA A 221 0.82 5.07 12.34
N ILE A 222 1.39 4.06 11.67
CA ILE A 222 2.51 3.29 12.20
C ILE A 222 3.84 4.05 12.04
N GLY A 223 4.79 3.78 12.93
CA GLY A 223 5.98 4.61 13.17
C GLY A 223 5.94 5.24 14.58
N PRO A 224 6.61 6.38 14.83
CA PRO A 224 7.40 7.16 13.88
C PRO A 224 8.79 6.59 13.62
N SER A 225 9.35 6.98 12.48
CA SER A 225 10.79 6.95 12.22
C SER A 225 11.55 7.99 13.05
N ALA A 226 12.89 7.97 13.01
CA ALA A 226 13.75 8.94 13.71
C ALA A 226 13.42 10.40 13.32
N ASP A 227 13.16 10.64 12.03
CA ASP A 227 12.81 11.93 11.43
C ASP A 227 11.32 12.29 11.56
N LYS A 228 10.56 11.57 12.41
CA LYS A 228 9.15 11.83 12.72
C LYS A 228 8.19 11.66 11.53
N TYR A 229 8.52 10.77 10.60
CA TYR A 229 7.59 10.32 9.57
C TYR A 229 6.77 9.13 10.05
N TYR A 230 5.54 9.06 9.57
CA TYR A 230 4.57 8.00 9.86
C TYR A 230 4.05 7.42 8.55
N ARG A 231 3.63 6.16 8.59
CA ARG A 231 2.87 5.54 7.51
C ARG A 231 1.41 5.46 7.91
N GLY A 232 0.61 6.36 7.36
CA GLY A 232 -0.84 6.43 7.58
C GLY A 232 -1.61 5.58 6.57
N MET A 233 -2.53 4.73 7.04
CA MET A 233 -3.34 3.86 6.19
C MET A 233 -4.70 3.55 6.79
N ALA A 234 -5.69 3.35 5.92
CA ALA A 234 -6.95 2.73 6.28
C ALA A 234 -6.70 1.26 6.62
N MET A 235 -7.15 0.81 7.78
CA MET A 235 -7.00 -0.59 8.18
C MET A 235 -8.05 -1.00 9.21
N PRO A 236 -8.63 -2.21 9.09
CA PRO A 236 -9.49 -2.76 10.12
C PRO A 236 -8.71 -2.98 11.42
N MET A 237 -9.18 -2.35 12.49
CA MET A 237 -8.61 -2.50 13.83
C MET A 237 -9.42 -3.46 14.71
N LEU A 238 -10.68 -3.72 14.35
CA LEU A 238 -11.50 -4.78 14.91
C LEU A 238 -11.71 -5.87 13.87
N ARG A 239 -11.50 -7.14 14.27
CA ARG A 239 -11.76 -8.29 13.41
C ARG A 239 -12.42 -9.41 14.19
N VAL A 240 -13.26 -10.19 13.52
CA VAL A 240 -13.85 -11.40 14.08
C VAL A 240 -13.16 -12.63 13.49
N VAL A 241 -12.71 -13.52 14.35
CA VAL A 241 -12.19 -14.85 13.98
C VAL A 241 -13.05 -15.88 14.68
N GLY A 242 -14.02 -16.45 13.96
CA GLY A 242 -15.03 -17.36 14.53
C GLY A 242 -15.85 -16.67 15.63
N ASN A 243 -15.64 -17.08 16.89
CA ASN A 243 -16.26 -16.51 18.08
C ASN A 243 -15.37 -15.49 18.82
N THR A 244 -14.22 -15.11 18.26
CA THR A 244 -13.25 -14.25 18.94
C THR A 244 -13.23 -12.87 18.31
N LEU A 245 -13.42 -11.84 19.14
CA LEU A 245 -13.15 -10.46 18.76
C LEU A 245 -11.65 -10.20 18.96
N VAL A 246 -10.96 -9.83 17.89
CA VAL A 246 -9.58 -9.35 17.91
C VAL A 246 -9.59 -7.84 17.78
N VAL A 247 -8.84 -7.18 18.66
CA VAL A 247 -8.74 -5.73 18.79
C VAL A 247 -7.27 -5.36 18.64
N ARG A 248 -6.94 -4.59 17.61
CA ARG A 248 -5.63 -3.95 17.46
C ARG A 248 -5.74 -2.54 18.06
N PRO A 249 -5.08 -2.24 19.19
CA PRO A 249 -4.93 -0.87 19.64
C PRO A 249 -4.23 -0.03 18.57
N HIS A 250 -4.56 1.24 18.43
CA HIS A 250 -3.79 2.12 17.55
C HIS A 250 -2.32 2.19 17.99
N ALA A 251 -1.43 2.45 17.04
CA ALA A 251 0.00 2.52 17.29
C ALA A 251 0.32 3.51 18.44
N ASN A 252 1.22 3.10 19.34
CA ASN A 252 1.71 3.89 20.46
C ASN A 252 0.66 4.33 21.50
N LYS A 253 -0.51 3.67 21.58
CA LYS A 253 -1.55 3.98 22.59
C LYS A 253 -1.31 3.35 23.97
N LEU A 254 -0.63 2.21 24.04
CA LEU A 254 -0.26 1.59 25.29
C LEU A 254 1.17 2.01 25.67
N GLU A 255 1.31 2.63 26.83
CA GLU A 255 2.60 2.95 27.43
C GLU A 255 3.10 1.78 28.27
N TYR A 256 4.42 1.68 28.40
CA TYR A 256 5.07 0.73 29.30
C TYR A 256 4.73 1.03 30.77
N GLY A 257 4.78 -0.01 31.62
CA GLY A 257 4.58 0.09 33.06
C GLY A 257 3.20 0.62 33.49
N THR A 258 2.20 0.58 32.60
CA THR A 258 0.92 1.24 32.80
C THR A 258 -0.22 0.23 32.90
N LYS A 259 -1.17 0.49 33.81
CA LYS A 259 -2.35 -0.34 34.03
C LYS A 259 -3.52 0.16 33.19
N TYR A 260 -4.15 -0.74 32.45
CA TYR A 260 -5.26 -0.46 31.54
C TYR A 260 -6.49 -1.33 31.85
N TYR A 261 -7.65 -0.88 31.39
CA TYR A 261 -8.81 -1.74 31.21
C TYR A 261 -9.46 -1.51 29.85
N VAL A 262 -10.13 -2.55 29.35
CA VAL A 262 -10.85 -2.53 28.08
C VAL A 262 -12.33 -2.34 28.35
N ALA A 263 -13.00 -1.54 27.52
CA ALA A 263 -14.45 -1.46 27.44
C ALA A 263 -14.91 -1.72 26.00
N ILE A 264 -16.06 -2.34 25.83
CA ILE A 264 -16.70 -2.59 24.55
C ILE A 264 -18.11 -2.04 24.66
N ALA A 265 -18.47 -1.07 23.82
CA ALA A 265 -19.80 -0.48 23.81
C ALA A 265 -20.88 -1.55 23.59
N GLU A 266 -22.07 -1.29 24.14
CA GLU A 266 -23.26 -2.05 23.76
C GLU A 266 -23.56 -1.83 22.27
N GLY A 267 -24.03 -2.88 21.59
CA GLY A 267 -24.35 -2.81 20.17
C GLY A 267 -23.14 -2.94 19.24
N THR A 268 -21.89 -3.04 19.74
CA THR A 268 -20.71 -3.31 18.89
C THR A 268 -20.79 -4.66 18.18
N LEU A 269 -21.39 -5.65 18.84
CA LEU A 269 -21.54 -7.02 18.35
C LEU A 269 -23.02 -7.38 18.21
N LYS A 270 -23.35 -8.09 17.12
CA LYS A 270 -24.69 -8.58 16.84
C LYS A 270 -24.97 -9.84 17.65
N ASP A 271 -26.05 -9.82 18.46
CA ASP A 271 -26.62 -10.97 19.17
C ASP A 271 -25.61 -11.83 19.96
N ALA A 272 -24.50 -11.23 20.41
CA ALA A 272 -23.41 -11.95 21.03
C ALA A 272 -23.78 -12.44 22.44
N ARG A 273 -23.16 -13.53 22.87
CA ARG A 273 -23.27 -14.07 24.23
C ARG A 273 -21.90 -14.29 24.84
N LEU A 274 -21.78 -13.98 26.12
CA LEU A 274 -20.54 -14.15 26.87
C LEU A 274 -20.85 -14.72 28.26
N GLY A 275 -20.22 -15.84 28.61
CA GLY A 275 -20.44 -16.48 29.91
C GLY A 275 -21.89 -16.92 30.11
N GLY A 276 -22.56 -17.35 29.03
CA GLY A 276 -23.95 -17.81 29.03
C GLY A 276 -24.99 -16.70 29.08
N LYS A 277 -24.59 -15.41 29.08
CA LYS A 277 -25.50 -14.25 29.13
C LYS A 277 -25.50 -13.49 27.81
N ALA A 278 -26.59 -12.79 27.51
CA ALA A 278 -26.62 -11.83 26.41
C ALA A 278 -25.57 -10.73 26.64
N PHE A 279 -24.82 -10.38 25.61
CA PHE A 279 -23.77 -9.38 25.70
C PHE A 279 -24.33 -7.97 25.48
N THR A 280 -24.44 -7.20 26.56
CA THR A 280 -24.92 -5.80 26.58
C THR A 280 -23.76 -4.83 26.79
N GLY A 281 -22.62 -5.10 26.16
CA GLY A 281 -21.37 -4.35 26.35
C GLY A 281 -20.54 -4.79 27.55
N LEU A 282 -19.29 -4.36 27.58
CA LEU A 282 -18.29 -4.68 28.60
C LEU A 282 -17.67 -3.37 29.10
N GLY A 283 -17.59 -3.18 30.42
CA GLY A 283 -16.89 -2.03 31.00
C GLY A 283 -16.01 -2.42 32.18
N LYS A 284 -15.54 -1.44 32.94
CA LYS A 284 -14.58 -1.62 34.05
C LYS A 284 -14.99 -2.72 35.04
N LYS A 285 -16.29 -2.86 35.33
CA LYS A 285 -16.84 -3.87 36.26
C LYS A 285 -16.68 -5.31 35.76
N ALA A 286 -16.54 -5.53 34.45
CA ALA A 286 -16.29 -6.87 33.90
C ALA A 286 -14.87 -7.38 34.17
N GLY A 287 -13.96 -6.51 34.62
CA GLY A 287 -12.65 -6.92 35.12
C GLY A 287 -11.60 -7.23 34.05
N TRP A 288 -11.80 -6.87 32.77
CA TRP A 288 -10.75 -6.99 31.75
C TRP A 288 -9.68 -5.91 31.92
N VAL A 289 -8.81 -6.14 32.90
CA VAL A 289 -7.76 -5.22 33.36
C VAL A 289 -6.40 -5.88 33.16
N PHE A 290 -5.38 -5.14 32.73
CA PHE A 290 -4.02 -5.66 32.61
C PHE A 290 -2.98 -4.56 32.86
N ALA A 291 -1.71 -4.93 33.03
CA ALA A 291 -0.60 -4.00 33.16
C ALA A 291 0.53 -4.34 32.19
N THR A 292 1.01 -3.33 31.47
CA THR A 292 2.12 -3.49 30.53
C THR A 292 3.46 -3.67 31.24
N LYS A 293 4.41 -4.33 30.59
CA LYS A 293 5.79 -4.51 31.08
C LYS A 293 6.56 -3.20 31.10
N ALA A 294 7.72 -3.19 31.75
CA ALA A 294 8.66 -2.09 31.65
C ALA A 294 9.19 -1.95 30.21
N ALA A 295 9.65 -0.74 29.85
CA ALA A 295 10.24 -0.50 28.55
C ALA A 295 11.49 -1.39 28.33
N PRO A 296 11.76 -1.83 27.09
CA PRO A 296 13.00 -2.55 26.77
C PRO A 296 14.23 -1.75 27.19
N ALA A 297 15.33 -2.44 27.46
CA ALA A 297 16.62 -1.80 27.72
C ALA A 297 17.02 -0.89 26.55
N ARG A 298 17.79 0.16 26.82
CA ARG A 298 18.29 1.06 25.75
C ARG A 298 19.42 0.39 24.96
N LYS A 299 19.53 0.71 23.67
CA LYS A 299 20.63 0.28 22.78
C LYS A 299 20.72 -1.23 22.53
N LEU A 300 19.60 -1.97 22.60
CA LEU A 300 19.58 -3.37 22.19
C LEU A 300 19.78 -3.47 20.67
N SER A 301 20.84 -4.15 20.24
CA SER A 301 21.14 -4.40 18.82
C SER A 301 20.66 -5.77 18.34
N THR A 302 20.18 -6.62 19.24
CA THR A 302 19.42 -7.84 18.92
C THR A 302 18.08 -7.76 19.64
N LEU A 303 17.00 -7.76 18.86
CA LEU A 303 15.63 -7.68 19.33
C LEU A 303 14.93 -9.01 19.05
N THR A 304 14.03 -9.43 19.92
CA THR A 304 13.24 -10.64 19.75
C THR A 304 11.74 -10.33 19.63
N VAL A 305 11.08 -10.97 18.67
CA VAL A 305 9.64 -10.86 18.42
C VAL A 305 9.03 -12.26 18.53
N ASP A 306 7.97 -12.39 19.31
CA ASP A 306 7.28 -13.64 19.60
C ASP A 306 5.82 -13.32 19.94
N ASP A 307 4.84 -13.92 19.24
CA ASP A 307 3.41 -13.62 19.42
C ASP A 307 2.78 -14.37 20.61
N ASP A 308 3.37 -15.49 21.05
CA ASP A 308 2.82 -16.34 22.11
C ASP A 308 3.75 -16.59 23.31
N GLY A 309 5.07 -16.40 23.16
CA GLY A 309 6.05 -16.64 24.22
C GLY A 309 6.16 -15.52 25.27
N HIS A 310 6.87 -15.71 26.38
CA HIS A 310 6.88 -14.76 27.52
C HIS A 310 8.22 -14.01 27.71
N LYS A 311 9.19 -14.21 26.81
CA LYS A 311 10.56 -13.67 26.95
C LYS A 311 10.99 -12.72 25.82
N ALA A 312 10.09 -12.40 24.89
CA ALA A 312 10.43 -11.52 23.78
C ALA A 312 10.52 -10.05 24.21
N ASP A 313 11.17 -9.26 23.37
CA ASP A 313 11.20 -7.81 23.50
C ASP A 313 9.91 -7.19 22.99
N PHE A 314 9.32 -7.75 21.93
CA PHE A 314 8.14 -7.24 21.24
C PHE A 314 7.14 -8.34 20.89
N ARG A 315 5.88 -7.97 20.72
CA ARG A 315 4.83 -8.85 20.17
C ARG A 315 4.68 -8.69 18.66
N SER A 316 5.09 -7.56 18.14
CA SER A 316 4.95 -7.23 16.73
C SER A 316 6.31 -6.85 16.13
N VAL A 317 6.47 -7.15 14.84
CA VAL A 317 7.64 -6.77 14.06
C VAL A 317 7.68 -5.26 13.92
N GLN A 318 6.53 -4.59 13.76
CA GLN A 318 6.50 -3.12 13.73
C GLN A 318 6.95 -2.50 15.06
N GLY A 319 6.64 -3.12 16.20
CA GLY A 319 7.11 -2.68 17.52
C GLY A 319 8.64 -2.69 17.61
N ALA A 320 9.27 -3.77 17.12
CA ALA A 320 10.72 -3.87 17.04
C ALA A 320 11.34 -2.87 16.04
N LEU A 321 10.69 -2.65 14.88
CA LEU A 321 11.11 -1.63 13.91
C LEU A 321 11.04 -0.21 14.51
N ASN A 322 9.96 0.12 15.20
CA ASN A 322 9.80 1.41 15.89
C ASN A 322 10.93 1.62 16.90
N TYR A 323 11.26 0.60 17.69
CA TYR A 323 12.38 0.67 18.62
C TYR A 323 13.69 0.93 17.87
N ALA A 324 14.00 0.14 16.84
CA ALA A 324 15.25 0.25 16.09
C ALA A 324 15.40 1.64 15.43
N MET A 325 14.34 2.15 14.81
CA MET A 325 14.34 3.47 14.18
C MET A 325 14.51 4.61 15.18
N GLN A 326 13.94 4.52 16.38
CA GLN A 326 13.92 5.63 17.33
C GLN A 326 15.09 5.64 18.32
N ASN A 327 15.68 4.46 18.60
CA ASN A 327 16.61 4.30 19.72
C ASN A 327 18.03 3.93 19.30
N LEU A 328 18.25 3.58 18.02
CA LEU A 328 19.56 3.19 17.51
C LEU A 328 20.04 4.18 16.44
N PRO A 329 21.36 4.44 16.34
CA PRO A 329 21.91 5.20 15.23
C PRO A 329 21.53 4.60 13.86
N LYS A 330 21.41 5.47 12.85
CA LYS A 330 21.01 5.09 11.48
C LYS A 330 21.84 3.92 10.95
N ASP A 331 23.16 3.98 11.08
CA ASP A 331 24.14 3.04 10.54
C ASP A 331 24.48 1.86 11.46
N ALA A 332 24.12 1.91 12.75
CA ALA A 332 24.46 0.85 13.70
C ALA A 332 23.75 -0.48 13.36
N PRO A 333 24.45 -1.62 13.21
CA PRO A 333 23.81 -2.89 12.88
C PRO A 333 22.76 -3.32 13.92
N VAL A 334 21.62 -3.84 13.44
CA VAL A 334 20.55 -4.38 14.29
C VAL A 334 19.95 -5.64 13.69
N THR A 335 19.66 -6.63 14.53
CA THR A 335 18.96 -7.86 14.13
C THR A 335 17.66 -7.99 14.89
N ILE A 336 16.55 -8.21 14.18
CA ILE A 336 15.24 -8.55 14.71
C ILE A 336 15.02 -10.04 14.45
N LYS A 337 15.00 -10.86 15.50
CA LYS A 337 14.73 -12.30 15.44
C LYS A 337 13.24 -12.53 15.67
N VAL A 338 12.56 -13.08 14.68
CA VAL A 338 11.10 -13.30 14.69
C VAL A 338 10.82 -14.79 14.84
N LYS A 339 10.05 -15.17 15.86
CA LYS A 339 9.67 -16.56 16.10
C LYS A 339 8.66 -17.06 15.07
N ASN A 340 8.43 -18.38 15.06
CA ASN A 340 7.31 -18.95 14.30
C ASN A 340 6.00 -18.36 14.81
N GLY A 341 5.12 -17.95 13.91
CA GLY A 341 3.89 -17.25 14.22
C GLY A 341 3.26 -16.63 12.98
N LEU A 342 2.01 -16.21 13.11
CA LEU A 342 1.29 -15.47 12.08
C LEU A 342 1.14 -14.01 12.52
N TYR A 343 2.00 -13.16 12.00
CA TYR A 343 2.04 -11.73 12.30
C TYR A 343 1.17 -10.97 11.31
N GLU A 344 -0.07 -10.70 11.71
CA GLU A 344 -1.01 -9.94 10.88
C GLU A 344 -0.82 -8.44 11.11
N GLU A 345 0.13 -7.82 10.41
CA GLU A 345 0.47 -6.40 10.57
C GLU A 345 1.08 -5.78 9.30
N PRO A 346 0.77 -4.51 8.99
CA PRO A 346 1.54 -3.74 8.02
C PRO A 346 2.86 -3.29 8.64
N LEU A 347 3.90 -3.19 7.80
CA LEU A 347 5.24 -2.79 8.22
C LEU A 347 5.68 -1.47 7.58
N TYR A 348 6.48 -0.73 8.32
CA TYR A 348 7.11 0.52 7.90
C TYR A 348 8.51 0.63 8.49
N LEU A 349 9.49 0.76 7.60
CA LEU A 349 10.89 1.01 7.92
C LEU A 349 11.33 2.27 7.20
N ARG A 350 11.84 3.24 7.96
CA ARG A 350 12.45 4.43 7.39
C ARG A 350 13.70 4.88 8.12
N GLY A 351 14.73 5.21 7.34
CA GLY A 351 15.89 5.93 7.83
C GLY A 351 16.82 5.11 8.74
N LYS A 352 16.69 3.77 8.73
CA LYS A 352 17.55 2.85 9.50
C LYS A 352 18.23 1.86 8.56
N ASP A 353 19.55 1.91 8.52
CA ASP A 353 20.40 1.06 7.68
C ASP A 353 20.88 -0.18 8.45
N ASN A 354 21.51 -1.13 7.78
CA ASN A 354 22.15 -2.31 8.39
C ASN A 354 21.19 -3.09 9.32
N LEU A 355 19.94 -3.24 8.90
CA LEU A 355 18.89 -3.93 9.65
C LEU A 355 18.66 -5.32 9.05
N THR A 356 18.70 -6.34 9.90
CA THR A 356 18.32 -7.71 9.54
C THR A 356 17.00 -8.10 10.22
N ILE A 357 16.03 -8.59 9.47
CA ILE A 357 14.85 -9.29 10.01
C ILE A 357 15.02 -10.77 9.67
N GLN A 358 15.19 -11.59 10.70
CA GLN A 358 15.46 -13.02 10.58
C GLN A 358 14.31 -13.81 11.21
N GLY A 359 13.56 -14.52 10.40
CA GLY A 359 12.57 -15.49 10.88
C GLY A 359 13.21 -16.78 11.40
N GLU A 360 12.52 -17.45 12.29
CA GLU A 360 12.89 -18.78 12.78
C GLU A 360 12.75 -19.83 11.67
N SER A 361 11.74 -19.67 10.81
CA SER A 361 11.43 -20.55 9.70
C SER A 361 10.81 -19.80 8.53
N ARG A 362 11.25 -20.13 7.31
CA ARG A 362 10.65 -19.66 6.05
C ARG A 362 9.13 -19.85 6.02
N ASP A 363 8.66 -21.05 6.34
CA ASP A 363 7.26 -21.44 6.15
C ASP A 363 6.37 -21.15 7.38
N LYS A 364 6.97 -20.96 8.56
CA LYS A 364 6.23 -20.82 9.83
C LYS A 364 6.37 -19.46 10.49
N THR A 365 7.31 -18.62 10.07
CA THR A 365 7.33 -17.19 10.39
C THR A 365 6.67 -16.44 9.24
N VAL A 366 5.39 -16.13 9.38
CA VAL A 366 4.59 -15.50 8.31
C VAL A 366 4.17 -14.11 8.77
N ILE A 367 4.59 -13.09 8.03
CA ILE A 367 4.09 -11.73 8.19
C ILE A 367 3.14 -11.45 7.04
N GLN A 368 1.89 -11.10 7.37
CA GLN A 368 0.89 -10.81 6.35
C GLN A 368 0.02 -9.62 6.69
N PHE A 369 -0.47 -8.93 5.66
CA PHE A 369 -1.51 -7.93 5.84
C PHE A 369 -2.27 -7.74 4.53
N GLU A 370 -3.60 -7.88 4.58
CA GLU A 370 -4.46 -7.64 3.42
C GLU A 370 -4.51 -6.15 3.13
N ASN A 371 -3.96 -5.75 1.99
CA ASN A 371 -3.98 -4.37 1.56
C ASN A 371 -3.96 -4.31 0.03
N TYR A 372 -4.70 -3.38 -0.55
CA TYR A 372 -4.90 -3.32 -2.00
C TYR A 372 -5.23 -1.90 -2.46
N GLU A 373 -5.14 -1.65 -3.77
CA GLU A 373 -5.28 -0.33 -4.36
C GLU A 373 -6.58 0.41 -3.98
N SER A 374 -7.72 -0.27 -4.01
CA SER A 374 -8.99 0.35 -3.60
C SER A 374 -9.13 0.60 -2.09
N LEU A 375 -8.30 -0.01 -1.24
CA LEU A 375 -8.26 0.27 0.20
C LEU A 375 -7.26 1.38 0.54
N ASN A 376 -6.02 1.25 0.08
CA ASN A 376 -4.95 2.22 0.27
C ASN A 376 -4.22 2.46 -1.07
N GLY A 377 -4.68 3.45 -1.83
CA GLY A 377 -4.20 3.68 -3.19
C GLY A 377 -2.73 4.11 -3.30
N GLY A 378 -2.11 3.68 -4.41
CA GLY A 378 -0.73 4.00 -4.79
C GLY A 378 0.35 3.28 -3.99
N SER A 379 1.60 3.42 -4.44
CA SER A 379 2.77 2.87 -3.75
C SER A 379 2.99 3.48 -2.36
N GLY A 380 2.62 4.76 -2.22
CA GLY A 380 2.69 5.50 -0.97
C GLY A 380 4.09 5.94 -0.55
N ALA A 381 4.12 6.73 0.53
CA ALA A 381 5.29 7.28 1.22
C ALA A 381 4.92 7.61 2.67
N GLY A 382 5.93 7.74 3.53
CA GLY A 382 5.73 8.31 4.86
C GLY A 382 5.34 9.79 4.81
N VAL A 383 4.65 10.27 5.85
CA VAL A 383 4.25 11.68 6.01
C VAL A 383 4.72 12.26 7.33
N ALA A 384 5.10 13.54 7.33
CA ALA A 384 5.62 14.28 8.49
C ALA A 384 4.53 14.76 9.48
N LYS A 385 3.35 14.11 9.51
CA LYS A 385 2.23 14.44 10.39
C LYS A 385 1.48 13.19 10.81
N ALA A 386 1.33 12.98 12.12
CA ALA A 386 0.47 11.92 12.66
C ALA A 386 -1.02 12.25 12.44
N GLY A 387 -1.86 11.23 12.20
CA GLY A 387 -3.31 11.36 12.09
C GLY A 387 -3.88 11.53 10.67
N VAL A 388 -3.11 11.17 9.64
CA VAL A 388 -3.54 11.31 8.23
C VAL A 388 -3.91 9.95 7.64
N ASN A 389 -5.13 9.87 7.13
CA ASN A 389 -5.70 8.74 6.41
C ASN A 389 -5.19 8.66 4.95
N ALA A 390 -3.95 9.08 4.69
CA ALA A 390 -3.49 9.26 3.31
C ALA A 390 -1.98 9.08 3.18
N GLY A 391 -1.62 8.44 2.07
CA GLY A 391 -0.26 8.41 1.55
C GLY A 391 0.53 7.15 1.87
N GLY A 392 0.14 6.31 2.83
CA GLY A 392 0.95 5.13 3.21
C GLY A 392 0.98 3.98 2.20
N GLY A 393 0.12 3.98 1.18
CA GLY A 393 0.10 3.03 0.07
C GLY A 393 -0.28 1.59 0.42
N ARG A 394 -0.33 0.74 -0.61
CA ARG A 394 -0.89 -0.63 -0.54
C ARG A 394 0.08 -1.75 -0.14
N ALA A 395 1.39 -1.51 -0.04
CA ALA A 395 2.32 -2.59 0.30
C ALA A 395 2.13 -3.15 1.72
N THR A 396 2.31 -4.45 1.93
CA THR A 396 2.40 -4.98 3.31
C THR A 396 3.60 -4.34 4.03
N PHE A 397 4.76 -4.25 3.38
CA PHE A 397 5.95 -3.60 3.92
C PHE A 397 6.41 -2.40 3.06
N LEU A 398 6.33 -1.18 3.61
CA LEU A 398 6.94 0.01 3.00
C LEU A 398 8.33 0.26 3.61
N VAL A 399 9.35 0.33 2.75
CA VAL A 399 10.72 0.64 3.14
C VAL A 399 11.18 1.91 2.44
N GLU A 400 11.68 2.88 3.20
CA GLU A 400 12.18 4.16 2.66
C GLU A 400 13.53 4.54 3.27
N GLN A 401 14.45 5.09 2.46
CA GLN A 401 15.71 5.67 2.98
C GLN A 401 16.54 4.74 3.89
N SER A 402 16.48 3.42 3.63
CA SER A 402 17.16 2.38 4.40
C SER A 402 18.06 1.55 3.49
N ASP A 403 19.37 1.60 3.72
CA ASP A 403 20.38 0.80 3.00
C ASP A 403 20.75 -0.48 3.76
N LEU A 404 21.13 -1.52 3.01
CA LEU A 404 21.49 -2.84 3.54
C LEU A 404 20.43 -3.42 4.47
N LEU A 405 19.17 -3.38 4.04
CA LEU A 405 18.11 -4.18 4.64
C LEU A 405 18.32 -5.65 4.26
N THR A 406 18.35 -6.55 5.25
CA THR A 406 18.37 -8.01 5.03
C THR A 406 17.09 -8.63 5.58
N LEU A 407 16.39 -9.39 4.74
CA LEU A 407 15.22 -10.19 5.10
C LEU A 407 15.58 -11.66 4.90
N GLU A 408 15.43 -12.48 5.92
CA GLU A 408 15.77 -13.90 5.78
C GLU A 408 14.87 -14.85 6.56
N ARG A 409 14.65 -16.03 5.96
CA ARG A 409 13.97 -17.17 6.60
C ARG A 409 12.57 -16.86 7.12
N MET A 410 11.76 -16.16 6.34
CA MET A 410 10.34 -15.90 6.65
C MET A 410 9.51 -15.75 5.37
N THR A 411 8.19 -15.64 5.53
CA THR A 411 7.25 -15.36 4.45
C THR A 411 6.69 -13.94 4.61
N LEU A 412 6.75 -13.12 3.55
CA LEU A 412 5.92 -11.93 3.41
C LEU A 412 4.75 -12.23 2.47
N LYS A 413 3.52 -12.01 2.96
CA LYS A 413 2.31 -12.31 2.21
C LYS A 413 1.33 -11.17 2.22
N ASN A 414 0.78 -10.84 1.05
CA ASN A 414 -0.44 -10.07 0.96
C ASN A 414 -1.57 -11.03 0.56
N PRO A 415 -2.52 -11.33 1.45
CA PRO A 415 -3.54 -12.35 1.22
C PRO A 415 -4.67 -11.89 0.29
N HIS A 416 -4.64 -10.64 -0.22
CA HIS A 416 -5.67 -10.10 -1.10
C HIS A 416 -5.89 -11.00 -2.32
N VAL A 417 -7.15 -11.32 -2.59
CA VAL A 417 -7.58 -12.01 -3.81
C VAL A 417 -8.32 -11.02 -4.71
N LYS A 418 -8.15 -11.13 -6.03
CA LYS A 418 -8.80 -10.20 -6.96
C LYS A 418 -10.33 -10.29 -6.85
N VAL A 419 -10.96 -9.13 -6.71
CA VAL A 419 -12.42 -8.94 -6.70
C VAL A 419 -12.82 -8.06 -7.88
N ASN A 420 -13.84 -8.47 -8.62
CA ASN A 420 -14.36 -7.68 -9.74
C ASN A 420 -14.96 -6.35 -9.26
N GLY A 421 -14.73 -5.27 -10.02
CA GLY A 421 -15.28 -3.94 -9.73
C GLY A 421 -14.43 -3.07 -8.80
N ILE A 422 -13.25 -3.53 -8.37
CA ILE A 422 -12.27 -2.75 -7.62
C ILE A 422 -10.87 -2.85 -8.25
N ASN A 423 -9.95 -1.99 -7.82
CA ASN A 423 -8.54 -2.09 -8.16
C ASN A 423 -7.85 -3.06 -7.19
N ASN A 424 -7.10 -4.02 -7.73
CA ASN A 424 -6.67 -5.23 -7.02
C ASN A 424 -5.16 -5.36 -6.80
N GLN A 425 -4.36 -4.38 -7.21
CA GLN A 425 -2.92 -4.38 -6.97
C GLN A 425 -2.63 -4.51 -5.47
N ALA A 426 -1.67 -5.35 -5.10
CA ALA A 426 -1.43 -5.73 -3.70
C ALA A 426 0.01 -6.21 -3.47
N GLU A 427 0.94 -5.30 -3.19
CA GLU A 427 2.35 -5.65 -2.93
C GLU A 427 2.52 -6.29 -1.56
N THR A 428 3.47 -7.21 -1.47
CA THR A 428 4.08 -7.63 -0.21
C THR A 428 5.10 -6.61 0.29
N ILE A 429 5.86 -5.98 -0.62
CA ILE A 429 6.90 -5.01 -0.28
C ILE A 429 7.01 -3.93 -1.35
N TYR A 430 7.13 -2.69 -0.89
CA TYR A 430 7.66 -1.59 -1.68
C TYR A 430 9.01 -1.18 -1.11
N PHE A 431 10.09 -1.54 -1.82
CA PHE A 431 11.44 -1.10 -1.51
C PHE A 431 11.74 0.22 -2.22
N ASN A 432 11.41 1.33 -1.55
CA ASN A 432 11.56 2.69 -2.09
C ASN A 432 12.98 3.23 -1.82
N GLY A 433 13.95 2.67 -2.56
CA GLY A 433 15.33 3.13 -2.58
C GLY A 433 15.79 3.50 -3.98
N SER A 434 16.56 4.58 -4.14
CA SER A 434 17.17 4.93 -5.44
C SER A 434 18.54 4.30 -5.62
N THR A 435 19.31 4.23 -4.54
CA THR A 435 20.67 3.65 -4.49
C THR A 435 20.86 2.67 -3.33
N GLN A 436 19.84 2.51 -2.49
CA GLN A 436 19.84 1.60 -1.35
C GLN A 436 19.79 0.14 -1.81
N ARG A 437 20.24 -0.75 -0.91
CA ARG A 437 20.39 -2.19 -1.13
C ARG A 437 19.45 -3.01 -0.25
N LEU A 438 18.77 -3.97 -0.85
CA LEU A 438 17.95 -5.00 -0.21
C LEU A 438 18.55 -6.39 -0.46
N VAL A 439 18.63 -7.21 0.58
CA VAL A 439 18.95 -8.63 0.52
C VAL A 439 17.75 -9.43 1.01
N ALA A 440 17.29 -10.41 0.24
CA ALA A 440 16.24 -11.35 0.62
C ALA A 440 16.74 -12.79 0.43
N LYS A 441 16.80 -13.59 1.51
CA LYS A 441 17.37 -14.95 1.48
C LYS A 441 16.44 -15.98 2.11
N ASP A 442 16.23 -17.11 1.45
CA ASP A 442 15.36 -18.19 1.96
C ASP A 442 13.96 -17.67 2.34
N MET A 443 13.39 -16.84 1.45
CA MET A 443 12.14 -16.10 1.68
C MET A 443 11.03 -16.55 0.72
N ASP A 444 9.78 -16.42 1.18
CA ASP A 444 8.60 -16.45 0.31
C ASP A 444 7.96 -15.05 0.22
N PHE A 445 7.65 -14.63 -1.00
CA PHE A 445 6.85 -13.43 -1.29
C PHE A 445 5.61 -13.86 -2.06
N ILE A 446 4.43 -13.72 -1.43
CA ILE A 446 3.19 -14.29 -1.95
C ILE A 446 2.12 -13.20 -2.04
N SER A 447 1.63 -12.95 -3.25
CA SER A 447 0.42 -12.14 -3.49
C SER A 447 -0.26 -12.57 -4.81
N ARG A 448 -0.93 -11.63 -5.48
CA ARG A 448 -1.55 -11.73 -6.79
C ARG A 448 -0.89 -10.71 -7.73
N GLN A 449 -1.59 -9.62 -8.00
CA GLN A 449 -1.08 -8.55 -8.83
C GLN A 449 -0.10 -7.66 -8.05
N ASP A 450 0.99 -7.27 -8.69
CA ASP A 450 2.00 -6.36 -8.13
C ASP A 450 2.74 -6.89 -6.88
N THR A 451 3.01 -8.19 -6.75
CA THR A 451 3.61 -8.82 -5.54
C THR A 451 4.86 -8.10 -5.00
N LEU A 452 5.80 -7.68 -5.87
CA LEU A 452 7.02 -6.97 -5.52
C LEU A 452 7.12 -5.63 -6.27
N GLN A 453 7.26 -4.53 -5.53
CA GLN A 453 7.67 -3.23 -6.09
C GLN A 453 9.10 -2.91 -5.64
N ILE A 454 10.06 -2.99 -6.55
CA ILE A 454 11.49 -2.92 -6.24
C ILE A 454 12.19 -1.78 -6.99
N ASN A 455 12.86 -0.92 -6.24
CA ASN A 455 13.75 0.12 -6.76
C ASN A 455 15.20 -0.11 -6.27
N GLY A 456 16.17 0.65 -6.80
CA GLY A 456 17.55 0.59 -6.31
C GLY A 456 18.24 -0.74 -6.62
N TYR A 457 18.99 -1.29 -5.66
CA TYR A 457 19.70 -2.56 -5.81
C TYR A 457 19.08 -3.63 -4.92
N SER A 458 18.85 -4.83 -5.45
CA SER A 458 18.27 -5.91 -4.66
C SER A 458 18.81 -7.28 -5.06
N TRP A 459 19.02 -8.15 -4.09
CA TRP A 459 19.41 -9.53 -4.32
C TRP A 459 18.47 -10.48 -3.60
N PHE A 460 17.78 -11.31 -4.37
CA PHE A 460 16.87 -12.36 -3.93
C PHE A 460 17.54 -13.71 -4.17
N TYR A 461 17.90 -14.41 -3.09
CA TYR A 461 18.60 -15.69 -3.14
C TYR A 461 17.76 -16.81 -2.53
N ASN A 462 17.58 -17.89 -3.28
CA ASN A 462 16.78 -19.05 -2.85
C ASN A 462 15.36 -18.66 -2.38
N THR A 463 14.73 -17.74 -3.12
CA THR A 463 13.40 -17.21 -2.80
C THR A 463 12.30 -17.87 -3.61
N LEU A 464 11.05 -17.79 -3.14
CA LEU A 464 9.85 -17.96 -3.96
C LEU A 464 9.20 -16.58 -4.12
N VAL A 465 8.87 -16.21 -5.35
CA VAL A 465 8.04 -15.05 -5.66
C VAL A 465 6.82 -15.53 -6.44
N ALA A 466 5.63 -15.38 -5.85
CA ALA A 466 4.38 -15.90 -6.39
C ALA A 466 3.34 -14.80 -6.62
N GLY A 467 2.82 -14.72 -7.85
CA GLY A 467 1.80 -13.75 -8.26
C GLY A 467 1.24 -14.03 -9.66
N ASP A 468 0.33 -13.17 -10.15
CA ASP A 468 -0.34 -13.36 -11.45
C ASP A 468 0.03 -12.27 -12.47
N VAL A 469 -0.28 -11.01 -12.21
CA VAL A 469 -0.10 -9.87 -13.12
C VAL A 469 0.95 -8.91 -12.57
N ASP A 470 1.93 -8.57 -13.39
CA ASP A 470 3.01 -7.61 -13.10
C ASP A 470 3.66 -7.84 -11.74
N PHE A 471 3.75 -9.10 -11.32
CA PHE A 471 4.01 -9.39 -9.91
C PHE A 471 5.44 -9.07 -9.48
N ILE A 472 6.31 -8.70 -10.42
CA ILE A 472 7.61 -8.07 -10.17
C ILE A 472 7.67 -6.78 -10.99
N TRP A 473 7.74 -5.63 -10.34
CA TRP A 473 7.76 -4.33 -11.04
C TRP A 473 8.54 -3.27 -10.27
N GLY A 474 8.67 -2.07 -10.86
CA GLY A 474 9.39 -0.93 -10.28
C GLY A 474 10.58 -0.47 -11.10
N SER A 475 11.43 0.37 -10.50
CA SER A 475 12.53 1.05 -11.18
C SER A 475 13.90 0.60 -10.66
N ALA A 476 14.12 -0.71 -10.60
CA ALA A 476 15.37 -1.29 -10.14
C ALA A 476 16.57 -0.86 -11.02
N LYS A 477 17.68 -0.51 -10.37
CA LYS A 477 18.98 -0.38 -11.04
C LYS A 477 19.57 -1.76 -11.34
N ALA A 478 19.49 -2.67 -10.37
CA ALA A 478 19.72 -4.10 -10.55
C ALA A 478 18.96 -4.88 -9.47
N ALA A 479 17.99 -5.69 -9.88
CA ALA A 479 17.31 -6.68 -9.04
C ALA A 479 17.69 -8.08 -9.55
N LEU A 480 18.51 -8.79 -8.78
CA LEU A 480 18.97 -10.14 -9.10
C LEU A 480 18.14 -11.19 -8.35
N PHE A 481 17.47 -12.06 -9.08
CA PHE A 481 16.81 -13.27 -8.58
C PHE A 481 17.71 -14.46 -8.91
N GLU A 482 18.43 -14.94 -7.91
CA GLU A 482 19.41 -16.01 -8.03
C GLU A 482 18.90 -17.29 -7.36
N ASN A 483 18.97 -18.42 -8.07
CA ASN A 483 18.51 -19.72 -7.58
C ASN A 483 17.09 -19.68 -6.99
N SER A 484 16.25 -18.80 -7.53
CA SER A 484 14.91 -18.52 -7.01
C SER A 484 13.84 -19.18 -7.86
N GLU A 485 12.65 -19.28 -7.31
CA GLU A 485 11.46 -19.74 -8.01
C GLU A 485 10.50 -18.58 -8.22
N ILE A 486 10.12 -18.37 -9.47
CA ILE A 486 9.18 -17.34 -9.90
C ILE A 486 7.93 -18.09 -10.36
N ARG A 487 6.86 -18.04 -9.56
CA ARG A 487 5.69 -18.90 -9.72
C ARG A 487 4.45 -18.11 -10.12
N THR A 488 3.93 -18.37 -11.30
CA THR A 488 2.61 -17.84 -11.68
C THR A 488 1.52 -18.56 -10.88
N VAL A 489 0.68 -17.81 -10.19
CA VAL A 489 -0.52 -18.32 -9.51
C VAL A 489 -1.75 -18.15 -10.38
N VAL A 490 -2.82 -18.88 -10.07
CA VAL A 490 -4.09 -18.75 -10.77
C VAL A 490 -4.64 -17.33 -10.59
N ASP A 491 -4.97 -16.65 -11.69
CA ASP A 491 -5.69 -15.39 -11.62
C ASP A 491 -7.09 -15.64 -11.04
N SER A 492 -7.32 -15.12 -9.83
CA SER A 492 -8.58 -15.37 -9.10
C SER A 492 -9.78 -14.63 -9.70
N SER A 493 -9.57 -13.69 -10.62
CA SER A 493 -10.64 -13.03 -11.37
C SER A 493 -11.01 -13.78 -12.66
N ASP A 494 -10.08 -14.55 -13.23
CA ASP A 494 -10.29 -15.35 -14.44
C ASP A 494 -9.21 -16.44 -14.59
N ALA A 495 -9.54 -17.66 -14.17
CA ALA A 495 -8.62 -18.80 -14.21
C ALA A 495 -8.26 -19.28 -15.63
N SER A 496 -8.87 -18.73 -16.69
CA SER A 496 -8.50 -19.03 -18.07
C SER A 496 -7.31 -18.22 -18.59
N LYS A 497 -6.84 -17.24 -17.81
CA LYS A 497 -5.69 -16.40 -18.13
C LYS A 497 -4.40 -16.99 -17.56
N GLY A 498 -3.28 -16.72 -18.21
CA GLY A 498 -1.96 -16.82 -17.58
C GLY A 498 -1.58 -15.50 -16.91
N GLY A 499 -0.27 -15.28 -16.75
CA GLY A 499 0.28 -14.16 -15.99
C GLY A 499 1.23 -13.26 -16.77
N TYR A 500 1.63 -12.17 -16.13
CA TYR A 500 2.74 -11.31 -16.57
C TYR A 500 3.76 -11.25 -15.44
N LEU A 501 4.95 -11.80 -15.66
CA LEU A 501 5.95 -11.89 -14.59
C LEU A 501 6.49 -10.51 -14.20
N VAL A 502 6.99 -9.78 -15.19
CA VAL A 502 7.71 -8.52 -14.96
C VAL A 502 7.09 -7.35 -15.71
N GLN A 503 6.94 -6.20 -15.03
CA GLN A 503 6.72 -4.91 -15.67
C GLN A 503 7.82 -3.94 -15.25
N ALA A 504 8.92 -3.93 -16.01
CA ALA A 504 10.09 -3.14 -15.69
C ALA A 504 9.86 -1.63 -15.96
N ARG A 505 10.30 -0.78 -15.04
CA ARG A 505 10.28 0.69 -15.17
C ARG A 505 11.68 1.28 -14.95
N VAL A 506 12.70 0.65 -15.54
CA VAL A 506 14.10 1.04 -15.35
C VAL A 506 14.32 2.42 -15.93
N LEU A 507 15.00 3.31 -15.18
CA LEU A 507 15.12 4.73 -15.57
C LEU A 507 16.29 5.01 -16.50
N ALA A 508 17.31 4.14 -16.54
CA ALA A 508 18.46 4.29 -17.41
C ALA A 508 18.63 3.04 -18.29
N PRO A 509 18.88 3.18 -19.60
CA PRO A 509 19.01 2.03 -20.49
C PRO A 509 20.20 1.12 -20.14
N THR A 510 21.21 1.68 -19.45
CA THR A 510 22.43 0.97 -19.02
C THR A 510 22.29 0.27 -17.68
N ASP A 511 21.27 0.60 -16.89
CA ASP A 511 21.00 -0.10 -15.64
C ASP A 511 20.59 -1.54 -15.95
N LYS A 512 21.04 -2.51 -15.13
CA LYS A 512 20.83 -3.94 -15.38
C LYS A 512 19.34 -4.32 -15.36
N GLY A 513 18.54 -3.58 -14.60
CA GLY A 513 17.12 -3.85 -14.45
C GLY A 513 16.88 -5.15 -13.68
N TYR A 514 16.04 -6.02 -14.23
CA TYR A 514 15.66 -7.29 -13.60
C TYR A 514 16.45 -8.44 -14.21
N VAL A 515 17.19 -9.18 -13.38
CA VAL A 515 18.04 -10.29 -13.81
C VAL A 515 17.62 -11.56 -13.07
N PHE A 516 17.27 -12.60 -13.81
CA PHE A 516 16.96 -13.93 -13.30
C PHE A 516 18.10 -14.86 -13.66
N LEU A 517 18.80 -15.39 -12.65
CA LEU A 517 19.98 -16.23 -12.81
C LEU A 517 19.72 -17.59 -12.16
N ASN A 518 19.89 -18.67 -12.94
CA ASN A 518 19.74 -20.05 -12.47
C ASN A 518 18.39 -20.31 -11.76
N SER A 519 17.36 -19.56 -12.15
CA SER A 519 16.05 -19.55 -11.50
C SER A 519 15.04 -20.44 -12.24
N ARG A 520 13.96 -20.83 -11.56
CA ARG A 520 12.89 -21.65 -12.13
C ARG A 520 11.64 -20.80 -12.33
N ILE A 521 11.11 -20.81 -13.54
CA ILE A 521 9.85 -20.17 -13.92
C ILE A 521 8.77 -21.24 -13.95
N THR A 522 7.92 -21.24 -12.94
CA THR A 522 6.97 -22.31 -12.63
C THR A 522 5.56 -21.76 -12.48
N ARG A 523 4.59 -22.64 -12.22
CA ARG A 523 3.20 -22.23 -12.01
C ARG A 523 2.44 -23.13 -11.04
N GLU A 524 1.30 -22.64 -10.59
CA GLU A 524 0.26 -23.47 -10.00
C GLU A 524 -0.44 -24.34 -11.05
N ALA A 525 -0.90 -25.53 -10.65
CA ALA A 525 -1.39 -26.57 -11.57
C ALA A 525 -2.54 -26.15 -12.50
N LYS A 526 -3.33 -25.14 -12.13
CA LYS A 526 -4.48 -24.66 -12.92
C LYS A 526 -4.15 -23.48 -13.83
N VAL A 527 -2.91 -23.00 -13.84
CA VAL A 527 -2.48 -21.96 -14.79
C VAL A 527 -2.33 -22.62 -16.18
N PRO A 528 -2.99 -22.10 -17.22
CA PRO A 528 -2.99 -22.69 -18.56
C PRO A 528 -1.60 -22.69 -19.22
N ASP A 529 -1.44 -23.57 -20.22
CA ASP A 529 -0.23 -23.65 -21.05
C ASP A 529 -0.16 -22.45 -22.00
N GLY A 530 1.04 -21.94 -22.27
CA GLY A 530 1.31 -20.91 -23.28
C GLY A 530 0.64 -19.53 -23.10
N LEU A 531 0.13 -19.19 -21.90
CA LEU A 531 -0.59 -17.93 -21.65
C LEU A 531 0.09 -16.99 -20.65
N THR A 532 1.32 -17.30 -20.22
CA THR A 532 2.11 -16.46 -19.32
C THR A 532 3.28 -15.81 -20.05
N ASP A 533 3.39 -14.50 -19.96
CA ASP A 533 4.51 -13.73 -20.51
C ASP A 533 5.61 -13.49 -19.46
N LEU A 534 6.87 -13.57 -19.90
CA LEU A 534 8.05 -13.29 -19.08
C LEU A 534 8.12 -11.81 -18.68
N ALA A 535 7.68 -10.90 -19.54
CA ALA A 535 7.46 -9.51 -19.19
C ALA A 535 6.46 -8.85 -20.14
N ARG A 536 5.93 -7.70 -19.69
CA ARG A 536 5.20 -6.76 -20.52
C ARG A 536 5.66 -5.33 -20.27
N SER A 537 5.47 -4.46 -21.27
CA SER A 537 5.79 -3.05 -21.12
C SER A 537 4.71 -2.28 -20.40
N ALA A 538 5.12 -1.25 -19.65
CA ALA A 538 4.21 -0.21 -19.16
C ALA A 538 3.74 0.75 -20.28
N GLY A 539 4.39 0.72 -21.45
CA GLY A 539 4.09 1.62 -22.58
C GLY A 539 4.47 3.08 -22.32
N VAL A 540 5.38 3.31 -21.37
CA VAL A 540 5.85 4.65 -21.00
C VAL A 540 7.26 4.83 -21.57
N PRO A 541 7.47 5.78 -22.51
CA PRO A 541 8.75 5.95 -23.17
C PRO A 541 9.93 6.19 -22.20
N SER A 542 9.72 6.89 -21.09
CA SER A 542 10.78 7.18 -20.11
C SER A 542 11.28 5.98 -19.30
N TYR A 543 10.72 4.80 -19.54
CA TYR A 543 11.10 3.57 -18.88
C TYR A 543 11.72 2.61 -19.87
N PHE A 544 12.75 1.88 -19.44
CA PHE A 544 13.41 0.85 -20.20
C PHE A 544 12.99 -0.53 -19.66
N ASP A 545 12.51 -1.37 -20.56
CA ASP A 545 12.04 -2.73 -20.33
C ASP A 545 13.24 -3.71 -20.19
N ASN A 546 14.21 -3.37 -19.33
CA ASN A 546 15.41 -4.17 -19.11
C ASN A 546 15.11 -5.38 -18.22
N VAL A 547 14.93 -6.54 -18.87
CA VAL A 547 14.71 -7.84 -18.22
C VAL A 547 15.61 -8.90 -18.87
N VAL A 548 16.30 -9.70 -18.06
CA VAL A 548 17.27 -10.68 -18.51
C VAL A 548 17.06 -12.03 -17.81
N TYR A 549 16.90 -13.11 -18.58
CA TYR A 549 16.89 -14.48 -18.07
C TYR A 549 18.16 -15.23 -18.48
N VAL A 550 18.91 -15.73 -17.52
CA VAL A 550 20.18 -16.46 -17.72
C VAL A 550 20.08 -17.81 -17.04
N ASN A 551 20.24 -18.89 -17.82
CA ASN A 551 20.23 -20.28 -17.37
C ASN A 551 18.97 -20.63 -16.56
N CYS A 552 17.82 -20.10 -16.95
CA CYS A 552 16.55 -20.35 -16.24
C CYS A 552 15.88 -21.62 -16.76
N LYS A 553 15.07 -22.25 -15.92
CA LYS A 553 14.22 -23.39 -16.29
C LYS A 553 12.78 -22.96 -16.42
N LEU A 554 12.14 -23.15 -17.58
CA LEU A 554 10.79 -22.65 -17.88
C LEU A 554 9.78 -23.80 -17.98
N ASP A 555 8.62 -23.63 -17.34
CA ASP A 555 7.46 -24.53 -17.49
C ASP A 555 6.57 -24.12 -18.68
N LYS A 556 5.74 -25.05 -19.17
CA LYS A 556 4.93 -24.93 -20.38
C LYS A 556 3.82 -23.87 -20.37
N HIS A 557 3.55 -23.19 -19.24
CA HIS A 557 2.71 -21.98 -19.25
C HIS A 557 3.33 -20.80 -19.98
N VAL A 558 4.65 -20.74 -20.12
CA VAL A 558 5.28 -19.58 -20.74
C VAL A 558 4.87 -19.54 -22.22
N ASP A 559 4.36 -18.40 -22.67
CA ASP A 559 3.99 -18.16 -24.06
C ASP A 559 5.20 -18.50 -24.97
N PRO A 560 5.02 -19.27 -26.07
CA PRO A 560 6.06 -19.43 -27.08
C PRO A 560 6.65 -18.12 -27.62
N ALA A 561 5.84 -17.04 -27.75
CA ALA A 561 6.31 -15.69 -28.05
C ALA A 561 7.14 -15.08 -26.91
N GLY A 562 6.86 -15.50 -25.67
CA GLY A 562 7.60 -15.24 -24.44
C GLY A 562 7.37 -13.88 -23.81
N TRP A 563 6.99 -12.88 -24.60
CA TRP A 563 6.94 -11.48 -24.16
C TRP A 563 5.77 -10.75 -24.80
N TRP A 564 5.06 -9.97 -23.97
CA TRP A 564 3.86 -9.27 -24.40
C TRP A 564 4.19 -7.88 -24.96
N THR A 565 3.99 -7.69 -26.26
CA THR A 565 4.42 -6.48 -26.98
C THR A 565 3.34 -5.39 -27.11
N ASN A 566 2.23 -5.46 -26.37
CA ASN A 566 1.16 -4.45 -26.43
C ASN A 566 0.78 -3.88 -25.04
N PRO A 567 1.35 -2.76 -24.60
CA PRO A 567 1.97 -1.73 -25.44
C PRO A 567 3.39 -2.09 -25.89
N THR A 568 3.86 -1.41 -26.94
CA THR A 568 5.20 -1.57 -27.50
C THR A 568 6.26 -1.37 -26.41
N PRO A 569 7.25 -2.27 -26.28
CA PRO A 569 8.33 -2.10 -25.31
C PRO A 569 9.27 -0.96 -25.67
N ASN A 570 10.03 -0.50 -24.68
CA ASN A 570 11.15 0.40 -24.87
C ASN A 570 12.46 -0.24 -24.37
N PRO A 571 13.45 -0.50 -25.24
CA PRO A 571 13.40 -0.29 -26.68
C PRO A 571 12.40 -1.24 -27.36
N ALA A 572 11.86 -0.82 -28.52
CA ALA A 572 10.95 -1.66 -29.32
C ALA A 572 11.61 -2.97 -29.79
N LYS A 573 12.95 -2.98 -29.85
CA LYS A 573 13.77 -4.17 -30.09
C LYS A 573 14.98 -4.14 -29.18
N ALA A 574 15.19 -5.23 -28.45
CA ALA A 574 16.34 -5.39 -27.55
C ALA A 574 17.68 -5.31 -28.30
N SER A 575 18.65 -4.68 -27.64
CA SER A 575 20.06 -4.65 -28.06
C SER A 575 20.88 -5.62 -27.22
N ALA A 576 22.20 -5.65 -27.40
CA ALA A 576 23.11 -6.38 -26.52
C ALA A 576 22.99 -5.94 -25.05
N THR A 577 22.65 -4.66 -24.80
CA THR A 577 22.78 -4.03 -23.49
C THR A 577 21.46 -3.54 -22.89
N THR A 578 20.37 -3.44 -23.67
CA THR A 578 19.05 -3.00 -23.18
C THR A 578 17.89 -3.81 -23.79
N GLY A 579 16.73 -3.83 -23.13
CA GLY A 579 15.52 -4.56 -23.50
C GLY A 579 15.47 -6.00 -22.97
N TRP A 580 14.49 -6.74 -23.46
CA TRP A 580 14.21 -8.14 -23.12
C TRP A 580 15.22 -9.11 -23.73
N ARG A 581 15.88 -9.90 -22.88
CA ARG A 581 16.98 -10.78 -23.28
C ARG A 581 16.92 -12.13 -22.58
N GLU A 582 17.37 -13.17 -23.28
CA GLU A 582 17.49 -14.52 -22.73
C GLU A 582 18.78 -15.23 -23.18
N PHE A 583 19.33 -16.08 -22.30
CA PHE A 583 20.51 -16.90 -22.57
C PHE A 583 20.46 -18.23 -21.80
N GLY A 584 20.70 -19.34 -22.50
CA GLY A 584 20.94 -20.64 -21.86
C GLY A 584 19.74 -21.25 -21.12
N SER A 585 18.53 -20.72 -21.29
CA SER A 585 17.33 -21.26 -20.63
C SER A 585 16.91 -22.61 -21.23
N THR A 586 16.34 -23.47 -20.39
CA THR A 586 15.88 -24.84 -20.72
C THR A 586 14.46 -25.07 -20.24
N ALA A 587 13.83 -26.17 -20.65
CA ALA A 587 12.59 -26.64 -20.02
C ALA A 587 12.86 -27.14 -18.58
N LEU A 588 11.81 -27.36 -17.78
CA LEU A 588 11.96 -27.84 -16.40
C LEU A 588 12.75 -29.16 -16.28
N ASP A 589 12.58 -30.07 -17.23
CA ASP A 589 13.27 -31.35 -17.31
C ASP A 589 14.72 -31.26 -17.85
N GLY A 590 15.14 -30.06 -18.29
CA GLY A 590 16.46 -29.78 -18.84
C GLY A 590 16.55 -29.88 -20.37
N SER A 591 15.46 -30.15 -21.08
CA SER A 591 15.48 -30.13 -22.55
C SER A 591 15.74 -28.71 -23.09
N ALA A 592 16.23 -28.63 -24.33
CA ALA A 592 16.34 -27.36 -25.04
C ALA A 592 14.95 -26.71 -25.23
N LEU A 593 14.89 -25.38 -25.18
CA LEU A 593 13.68 -24.61 -25.53
C LEU A 593 13.67 -24.29 -27.02
N GLU A 594 12.49 -24.37 -27.64
CA GLU A 594 12.24 -23.90 -29.00
C GLU A 594 12.10 -22.37 -29.01
N LEU A 595 13.21 -21.66 -29.24
CA LEU A 595 13.23 -20.19 -29.21
C LEU A 595 12.79 -19.53 -30.53
N GLY A 596 12.58 -20.30 -31.60
CA GLY A 596 12.19 -19.77 -32.91
C GLY A 596 10.83 -19.03 -32.92
N GLY A 597 9.99 -19.26 -31.91
CA GLY A 597 8.71 -18.57 -31.73
C GLY A 597 8.79 -17.24 -30.99
N ARG A 598 9.94 -16.86 -30.42
CA ARG A 598 10.08 -15.63 -29.63
C ARG A 598 9.81 -14.38 -30.46
N THR A 599 9.18 -13.40 -29.84
CA THR A 599 8.93 -12.11 -30.49
C THR A 599 10.24 -11.45 -30.96
N PRO A 600 10.27 -10.80 -32.13
CA PRO A 600 11.43 -10.04 -32.62
C PRO A 600 11.84 -8.86 -31.71
N ALA A 601 10.98 -8.47 -30.77
CA ALA A 601 11.28 -7.45 -29.77
C ALA A 601 12.33 -7.93 -28.75
N ALA A 602 12.42 -9.25 -28.51
CA ALA A 602 13.38 -9.85 -27.59
C ALA A 602 14.66 -10.29 -28.31
N ARG A 603 15.72 -10.54 -27.53
CA ARG A 603 17.03 -10.98 -28.04
C ARG A 603 17.53 -12.23 -27.31
N THR A 604 17.77 -13.30 -28.06
CA THR A 604 18.65 -14.39 -27.61
C THR A 604 20.10 -13.90 -27.64
N MET A 605 20.75 -13.93 -26.49
CA MET A 605 22.12 -13.40 -26.34
C MET A 605 23.17 -14.43 -26.78
N SER A 606 24.33 -13.93 -27.22
CA SER A 606 25.57 -14.70 -27.29
C SER A 606 26.22 -14.84 -25.91
N ALA A 607 27.20 -15.75 -25.79
CA ALA A 607 27.95 -15.92 -24.54
C ALA A 607 28.67 -14.63 -24.08
N ALA A 608 29.19 -13.83 -25.03
CA ALA A 608 29.84 -12.56 -24.72
C ALA A 608 28.85 -11.52 -24.18
N GLU A 609 27.64 -11.46 -24.73
CA GLU A 609 26.57 -10.56 -24.26
C GLU A 609 26.01 -10.99 -22.90
N ALA A 610 25.98 -12.29 -22.62
CA ALA A 610 25.53 -12.83 -21.34
C ALA A 610 26.58 -12.67 -20.22
N ALA A 611 27.88 -12.54 -20.55
CA ALA A 611 28.98 -12.47 -19.58
C ALA A 611 28.78 -11.49 -18.40
N PRO A 612 28.13 -10.33 -18.55
CA PRO A 612 27.87 -9.41 -17.42
C PRO A 612 26.75 -9.85 -16.46
N TYR A 613 26.13 -11.01 -16.68
CA TYR A 613 24.94 -11.48 -15.95
C TYR A 613 25.07 -12.92 -15.41
N GLN A 614 26.22 -13.59 -15.63
CA GLN A 614 26.38 -15.01 -15.29
C GLN A 614 26.73 -15.25 -13.81
N THR A 615 27.21 -14.22 -13.10
CA THR A 615 27.42 -14.26 -11.66
C THR A 615 26.87 -13.02 -10.99
N ARG A 616 26.55 -13.16 -9.70
CA ARG A 616 26.14 -12.06 -8.83
C ARG A 616 27.13 -10.91 -8.81
N GLU A 617 28.43 -11.21 -8.76
CA GLU A 617 29.50 -10.20 -8.77
C GLU A 617 29.50 -9.40 -10.07
N GLN A 618 29.18 -10.03 -11.21
CA GLN A 618 29.07 -9.35 -12.49
C GLN A 618 27.83 -8.44 -12.56
N VAL A 619 26.69 -8.91 -12.06
CA VAL A 619 25.44 -8.13 -12.01
C VAL A 619 25.61 -6.86 -11.18
N PHE A 620 26.30 -6.94 -10.03
CA PHE A 620 26.51 -5.80 -9.13
C PHE A 620 27.86 -5.10 -9.29
N SER A 621 28.62 -5.42 -10.34
CA SER A 621 29.97 -4.90 -10.58
C SER A 621 30.04 -3.37 -10.59
N ALA A 622 29.00 -2.69 -11.10
CA ALA A 622 28.92 -1.23 -11.17
C ALA A 622 29.00 -0.53 -9.81
N ILE A 623 28.67 -1.23 -8.72
CA ILE A 623 28.73 -0.71 -7.35
C ILE A 623 29.66 -1.52 -6.44
N ASN A 624 30.43 -2.47 -7.01
CA ASN A 624 31.31 -3.37 -6.27
C ASN A 624 30.63 -4.03 -5.05
N TRP A 625 29.33 -4.35 -5.17
CA TRP A 625 28.57 -4.97 -4.09
C TRP A 625 28.61 -6.50 -4.22
N LYS A 626 29.04 -7.17 -3.15
CA LYS A 626 29.26 -8.62 -3.10
C LYS A 626 28.49 -9.25 -1.94
N PRO A 627 27.14 -9.24 -1.96
CA PRO A 627 26.38 -9.90 -0.90
C PRO A 627 26.70 -11.40 -0.89
N GLN A 628 26.54 -12.09 0.24
CA GLN A 628 26.95 -13.50 0.42
C GLN A 628 25.75 -14.41 0.71
N PRO A 629 25.74 -15.68 0.23
CA PRO A 629 24.66 -16.65 0.47
C PRO A 629 24.30 -16.78 1.95
#